data_AF-A0A1Q4F8U5-F1
#
_entry.id   AF-A0A1Q4F8U5-F1
#
_cell.length_a   1.000
_cell.length_b   1.000
_cell.length_c   1.000
_cell.angle_alpha   90.00
_cell.angle_beta   90.00
_cell.angle_gamma   90.00
#
_symmetry.space_group_name_H-M   'P 1'
#
loop_
_entity.id
_entity.type
_entity.pdbx_description
1 polymer ?
#
loop_
_entity_poly.entity_id
_entity_poly.type
_entity_poly.pdbx_seq_one_letter_code
_entity_poly.pdbx_strand_id
1 'polypeptide(L)'
;MKIQDYLKAETEELYRQLSLAGANIQLEVDETVPCWRVEELPTFKITAPSLEPSAAAIAHELLHVKLSMQGYVNPRIIYSYFNETNSIFTPDFITILDNNVAHFKMIDAFLDMGFNVDEFLVDTPKAYFINSILLSIVRLQLAHKAGIANLCEETREIIQLVAGAKLFGLYKAKDPTTKNGLHEDAILIPLKEINSTLIEKLDELFNDWTEANTVNNLEFYRRLNFALKEIGIPNAADCAGIIFPI
;
A
#
# COMPACT_ATOMS: atom_id res chain seq x y z
N MET A 1 -29.19 13.88 -3.40
CA MET A 1 -28.05 14.77 -3.10
C MET A 1 -26.90 14.31 -3.95
N LYS A 2 -26.14 15.21 -4.59
CA LYS A 2 -25.00 14.83 -5.43
C LYS A 2 -23.78 14.71 -4.53
N ILE A 3 -22.93 13.72 -4.74
CA ILE A 3 -21.70 13.54 -3.96
C ILE A 3 -20.75 14.75 -4.05
N GLN A 4 -20.87 15.56 -5.11
CA GLN A 4 -20.22 16.86 -5.29
C GLN A 4 -20.60 17.87 -4.21
N ASP A 5 -21.80 17.76 -3.64
CA ASP A 5 -22.30 18.63 -2.57
C ASP A 5 -21.56 18.39 -1.22
N TYR A 6 -20.69 17.38 -1.17
CA TYR A 6 -19.87 17.02 -0.01
C TYR A 6 -18.40 17.42 -0.12
N LEU A 7 -18.01 18.06 -1.22
CA LEU A 7 -16.73 18.77 -1.29
C LEU A 7 -16.76 19.90 -0.25
N LYS A 8 -15.73 19.97 0.59
CA LYS A 8 -15.47 21.09 1.50
C LYS A 8 -14.40 21.98 0.89
N ALA A 9 -14.15 23.16 1.45
CA ALA A 9 -13.18 24.11 0.92
C ALA A 9 -11.80 23.47 0.64
N GLU A 10 -11.33 22.59 1.54
CA GLU A 10 -10.04 21.91 1.43
C GLU A 10 -10.00 20.88 0.28
N THR A 11 -11.06 20.10 0.09
CA THR A 11 -11.15 19.11 -1.00
C THR A 11 -11.57 19.70 -2.34
N GLU A 12 -12.36 20.77 -2.32
CA GLU A 12 -12.80 21.51 -3.50
C GLU A 12 -11.61 22.15 -4.22
N GLU A 13 -10.67 22.73 -3.47
CA GLU A 13 -9.47 23.32 -4.07
C GLU A 13 -8.59 22.26 -4.74
N LEU A 14 -8.36 21.12 -4.09
CA LEU A 14 -7.61 20.01 -4.70
C LEU A 14 -8.33 19.46 -5.94
N TYR A 15 -9.63 19.22 -5.86
CA TYR A 15 -10.45 18.78 -6.99
C TYR A 15 -10.37 19.75 -8.17
N ARG A 16 -10.45 21.05 -7.90
CA ARG A 16 -10.35 22.12 -8.90
C ARG A 16 -8.98 22.14 -9.55
N GLN A 17 -7.90 22.05 -8.77
CA GLN A 17 -6.53 22.00 -9.29
C GLN A 17 -6.31 20.80 -10.22
N LEU A 18 -6.76 19.62 -9.81
CA LEU A 18 -6.63 18.40 -10.62
C LEU A 18 -7.45 18.50 -11.91
N SER A 19 -8.68 18.99 -11.81
CA SER A 19 -9.55 19.21 -12.97
C SER A 19 -8.93 20.20 -13.97
N LEU A 20 -8.34 21.30 -13.49
CA LEU A 20 -7.62 22.27 -14.33
C LEU A 20 -6.34 21.71 -14.95
N ALA A 21 -5.68 20.77 -14.26
CA ALA A 21 -4.53 20.04 -14.80
C ALA A 21 -4.94 18.99 -15.86
N GLY A 22 -6.24 18.74 -16.04
CA GLY A 22 -6.78 17.82 -17.05
C GLY A 22 -7.31 16.50 -16.50
N ALA A 23 -7.43 16.33 -15.18
CA ALA A 23 -8.09 15.16 -14.61
C ALA A 23 -9.59 15.16 -14.95
N ASN A 24 -10.05 14.12 -15.63
CA ASN A 24 -11.48 13.85 -15.76
C ASN A 24 -11.93 13.02 -14.55
N ILE A 25 -12.48 13.68 -13.52
CA ILE A 25 -12.88 13.03 -12.25
C ILE A 25 -14.40 12.90 -12.18
N GLN A 26 -14.87 11.66 -12.04
CA GLN A 26 -16.26 11.33 -11.75
C GLN A 26 -16.38 10.87 -10.30
N LEU A 27 -17.38 11.42 -9.61
CA LEU A 27 -17.72 11.02 -8.25
C LEU A 27 -19.05 10.27 -8.30
N GLU A 28 -19.13 9.11 -7.66
CA GLU A 28 -20.36 8.31 -7.59
C GLU A 28 -20.53 7.61 -6.25
N VAL A 29 -21.72 7.03 -6.04
CA VAL A 29 -22.04 6.20 -4.89
C VAL A 29 -22.44 4.82 -5.38
N ASP A 30 -21.86 3.78 -4.79
CA ASP A 30 -22.21 2.39 -5.01
C ASP A 30 -22.21 1.67 -3.65
N GLU A 31 -23.39 1.37 -3.11
CA GLU A 31 -23.52 0.71 -1.80
C GLU A 31 -23.05 -0.76 -1.82
N THR A 32 -22.63 -1.29 -2.98
CA THR A 32 -22.05 -2.64 -3.08
C THR A 32 -20.54 -2.66 -2.84
N VAL A 33 -19.87 -1.50 -2.90
CA VAL A 33 -18.44 -1.44 -2.59
C VAL A 33 -18.21 -1.35 -1.07
N PRO A 34 -17.20 -2.03 -0.53
CA PRO A 34 -17.00 -2.09 0.92
C PRO A 34 -16.35 -0.83 1.51
N CYS A 35 -15.72 0.00 0.67
CA CYS A 35 -14.90 1.14 1.07
C CYS A 35 -14.82 2.17 -0.06
N TRP A 36 -14.21 3.33 0.22
CA TRP A 36 -13.86 4.27 -0.84
C TRP A 36 -12.82 3.65 -1.76
N ARG A 37 -12.86 4.03 -3.04
CA ARG A 37 -11.86 3.62 -4.02
C ARG A 37 -11.80 4.57 -5.20
N VAL A 38 -10.63 4.59 -5.85
CA VAL A 38 -10.42 5.21 -7.15
C VAL A 38 -10.14 4.15 -8.22
N GLU A 39 -10.84 4.24 -9.34
CA GLU A 39 -10.51 3.51 -10.56
C GLU A 39 -9.82 4.47 -11.54
N GLU A 40 -8.65 4.08 -12.02
CA GLU A 40 -7.84 4.87 -12.94
C GLU A 40 -8.02 4.36 -14.38
N LEU A 41 -8.40 5.27 -15.29
CA LEU A 41 -8.50 5.15 -16.76
C LEU A 41 -9.87 4.75 -17.36
N PRO A 42 -10.25 5.37 -18.50
CA PRO A 42 -9.73 6.63 -19.07
C PRO A 42 -10.19 7.88 -18.28
N THR A 43 -11.02 7.67 -17.28
CA THR A 43 -11.59 8.66 -16.36
C THR A 43 -11.26 8.21 -14.95
N PHE A 44 -10.93 9.13 -14.06
CA PHE A 44 -10.78 8.81 -12.64
C PHE A 44 -12.16 8.70 -12.02
N LYS A 45 -12.53 7.50 -11.56
CA LYS A 45 -13.82 7.25 -10.93
C LYS A 45 -13.61 7.06 -9.44
N ILE A 46 -14.09 8.00 -8.63
CA ILE A 46 -14.08 7.89 -7.17
C ILE A 46 -15.46 7.41 -6.74
N THR A 47 -15.49 6.24 -6.13
CA THR A 47 -16.72 5.56 -5.70
C THR A 47 -16.81 5.56 -4.17
N ALA A 48 -17.89 6.10 -3.63
CA ALA A 48 -18.21 6.04 -2.21
C ALA A 48 -19.10 4.83 -1.88
N PRO A 49 -18.88 4.14 -0.74
CA PRO A 49 -19.69 3.01 -0.30
C PRO A 49 -21.06 3.44 0.25
N SER A 50 -21.28 4.73 0.49
CA SER A 50 -22.54 5.26 0.98
C SER A 50 -22.68 6.74 0.62
N LEU A 51 -23.86 7.29 0.88
CA LEU A 51 -24.10 8.74 0.80
C LEU A 51 -23.55 9.51 1.99
N GLU A 52 -22.93 8.87 2.98
CA GLU A 52 -22.38 9.57 4.14
C GLU A 52 -21.11 10.35 3.74
N PRO A 53 -21.11 11.69 3.93
CA PRO A 53 -19.97 12.50 3.54
C PRO A 53 -18.75 12.26 4.43
N SER A 54 -17.62 11.97 3.80
CA SER A 54 -16.31 11.97 4.44
C SER A 54 -15.34 12.81 3.63
N ALA A 55 -15.06 14.03 4.10
CA ALA A 55 -14.10 14.92 3.45
C ALA A 55 -12.69 14.32 3.45
N ALA A 56 -12.32 13.61 4.53
CA ALA A 56 -11.06 12.89 4.64
C ALA A 56 -10.96 11.77 3.58
N ALA A 57 -12.00 10.96 3.41
CA ALA A 57 -11.98 9.89 2.40
C ALA A 57 -11.91 10.48 0.97
N ILE A 58 -12.67 11.54 0.68
CA ILE A 58 -12.57 12.22 -0.61
C ILE A 58 -11.16 12.80 -0.84
N ALA A 59 -10.56 13.42 0.17
CA ALA A 59 -9.19 13.93 0.09
C ALA A 59 -8.21 12.80 -0.21
N HIS A 60 -8.35 11.65 0.45
CA HIS A 60 -7.54 10.45 0.23
C HIS A 60 -7.59 10.00 -1.24
N GLU A 61 -8.80 9.80 -1.78
CA GLU A 61 -8.97 9.37 -3.16
C GLU A 61 -8.49 10.42 -4.18
N LEU A 62 -8.67 11.71 -3.90
CA LEU A 62 -8.12 12.78 -4.75
C LEU A 62 -6.59 12.82 -4.73
N LEU A 63 -5.94 12.43 -3.63
CA LEU A 63 -4.49 12.33 -3.58
C LEU A 63 -3.97 11.16 -4.40
N HIS A 64 -4.71 10.05 -4.50
CA HIS A 64 -4.37 9.01 -5.47
C HIS A 64 -4.42 9.55 -6.90
N VAL A 65 -5.49 10.27 -7.27
CA VAL A 65 -5.58 10.93 -8.60
C VAL A 65 -4.39 11.86 -8.83
N LYS A 66 -4.01 12.66 -7.83
CA LYS A 66 -2.85 13.54 -7.89
C LYS A 66 -1.57 12.76 -8.18
N LEU A 67 -1.32 11.63 -7.50
CA LEU A 67 -0.16 10.80 -7.75
C LEU A 67 -0.15 10.26 -9.18
N SER A 68 -1.27 9.72 -9.68
CA SER A 68 -1.34 9.19 -11.05
C SER A 68 -1.05 10.29 -12.09
N MET A 69 -1.57 11.51 -11.87
CA MET A 69 -1.25 12.67 -12.71
C MET A 69 0.22 13.09 -12.67
N GLN A 70 0.93 12.81 -11.56
CA GLN A 70 2.36 13.06 -11.42
C GLN A 70 3.24 11.96 -12.06
N GLY A 71 2.61 10.91 -12.62
CA GLY A 71 3.31 9.79 -13.27
C GLY A 71 3.46 8.55 -12.38
N TYR A 72 2.74 8.47 -11.27
CA TYR A 72 2.60 7.22 -10.51
C TYR A 72 1.89 6.17 -11.39
N VAL A 73 2.49 4.99 -11.51
CA VAL A 73 2.10 3.98 -12.49
C VAL A 73 1.04 3.06 -11.91
N ASN A 74 -0.04 2.82 -12.66
CA ASN A 74 -1.12 1.92 -12.25
C ASN A 74 -0.66 0.46 -12.04
N PRO A 75 -1.19 -0.28 -11.05
CA PRO A 75 -0.88 -1.69 -10.78
C PRO A 75 -0.92 -2.62 -12.00
N ARG A 76 -1.85 -2.43 -12.94
CA ARG A 76 -1.96 -3.25 -14.16
C ARG A 76 -0.74 -3.09 -15.05
N ILE A 77 -0.20 -1.88 -15.15
CA ILE A 77 1.01 -1.61 -15.92
C ILE A 77 2.21 -2.20 -15.20
N ILE A 78 2.33 -2.02 -13.88
CA ILE A 78 3.40 -2.63 -13.07
C ILE A 78 3.44 -4.15 -13.29
N TYR A 79 2.28 -4.81 -13.20
CA TYR A 79 2.15 -6.25 -13.42
C TYR A 79 2.59 -6.68 -14.83
N SER A 80 2.36 -5.84 -15.86
CA SER A 80 2.82 -6.15 -17.22
C SER A 80 4.35 -6.26 -17.31
N TYR A 81 5.10 -5.59 -16.42
CA TYR A 81 6.56 -5.69 -16.32
C TYR A 81 7.01 -6.77 -15.33
N PHE A 82 6.31 -6.90 -14.21
CA PHE A 82 6.65 -7.79 -13.11
C PHE A 82 5.47 -8.69 -12.76
N ASN A 83 5.50 -9.93 -13.22
CA ASN A 83 4.43 -10.93 -13.03
C ASN A 83 5.02 -12.28 -12.66
N GLU A 84 4.17 -13.29 -12.52
CA GLU A 84 4.48 -14.64 -12.09
C GLU A 84 5.53 -15.34 -12.97
N THR A 85 5.69 -14.92 -14.23
CA THR A 85 6.69 -15.51 -15.13
C THR A 85 8.11 -15.02 -14.86
N ASN A 86 8.27 -13.85 -14.23
CA ASN A 86 9.57 -13.18 -14.10
C ASN A 86 9.85 -12.60 -12.70
N SER A 87 8.90 -12.79 -11.79
CA SER A 87 8.86 -12.39 -10.38
C SER A 87 7.89 -13.31 -9.62
N ILE A 88 7.76 -13.12 -8.31
CA ILE A 88 6.74 -13.78 -7.46
C ILE A 88 5.40 -13.04 -7.47
N PHE A 89 5.27 -11.94 -8.23
CA PHE A 89 4.15 -11.02 -8.08
C PHE A 89 2.88 -11.53 -8.75
N THR A 90 1.78 -11.49 -8.00
CA THR A 90 0.41 -11.72 -8.50
C THR A 90 -0.32 -10.38 -8.62
N PRO A 91 -1.43 -10.30 -9.38
CA PRO A 91 -2.23 -9.08 -9.49
C PRO A 91 -2.68 -8.52 -8.14
N ASP A 92 -3.17 -9.39 -7.25
CA ASP A 92 -3.65 -9.00 -5.92
C ASP A 92 -2.51 -8.48 -5.05
N PHE A 93 -1.35 -9.15 -5.10
CA PHE A 93 -0.16 -8.74 -4.36
C PHE A 93 0.29 -7.33 -4.78
N ILE A 94 0.38 -7.06 -6.08
CA ILE A 94 0.78 -5.75 -6.59
C ILE A 94 -0.24 -4.70 -6.17
N THR A 95 -1.53 -4.98 -6.31
CA THR A 95 -2.58 -4.02 -5.95
C THR A 95 -2.49 -3.60 -4.48
N ILE A 96 -2.34 -4.57 -3.57
CA ILE A 96 -2.22 -4.29 -2.13
C ILE A 96 -0.92 -3.55 -1.80
N LEU A 97 0.21 -4.01 -2.37
CA LEU A 97 1.50 -3.38 -2.11
C LEU A 97 1.55 -1.96 -2.67
N ASP A 98 1.03 -1.73 -3.87
CA ASP A 98 1.05 -0.44 -4.54
C ASP A 98 0.21 0.58 -3.78
N ASN A 99 -0.92 0.16 -3.22
CA ASN A 99 -1.71 0.98 -2.33
C ASN A 99 -0.89 1.44 -1.11
N ASN A 100 -0.21 0.51 -0.43
CA ASN A 100 0.66 0.87 0.70
C ASN A 100 1.79 1.81 0.28
N VAL A 101 2.45 1.56 -0.86
CA VAL A 101 3.56 2.36 -1.39
C VAL A 101 3.10 3.78 -1.77
N ALA A 102 1.90 3.93 -2.33
CA ALA A 102 1.29 5.22 -2.64
C ALA A 102 1.07 6.06 -1.37
N HIS A 103 0.63 5.44 -0.27
CA HIS A 103 0.35 6.15 0.98
C HIS A 103 1.56 6.90 1.55
N PHE A 104 2.79 6.38 1.37
CA PHE A 104 4.01 7.10 1.75
C PHE A 104 4.16 8.45 1.05
N LYS A 105 3.59 8.59 -0.16
CA LYS A 105 3.69 9.79 -0.99
C LYS A 105 2.52 10.75 -0.82
N MET A 106 1.43 10.30 -0.18
CA MET A 106 0.24 11.10 0.00
C MET A 106 0.13 11.71 1.39
N ILE A 107 0.68 11.05 2.42
CA ILE A 107 0.43 11.42 3.81
C ILE A 107 0.76 12.89 4.12
N ASP A 108 1.89 13.40 3.61
CA ASP A 108 2.27 14.80 3.87
C ASP A 108 1.29 15.79 3.25
N ALA A 109 0.90 15.56 1.99
CA ALA A 109 -0.10 16.40 1.33
C ALA A 109 -1.47 16.32 2.02
N PHE A 110 -1.83 15.16 2.60
CA PHE A 110 -3.06 14.99 3.35
C PHE A 110 -3.05 15.80 4.66
N LEU A 111 -1.93 15.79 5.38
CA LEU A 111 -1.75 16.57 6.61
C LEU A 111 -1.70 18.08 6.31
N ASP A 112 -1.08 18.48 5.20
CA ASP A 112 -1.05 19.88 4.74
C ASP A 112 -2.44 20.44 4.44
N MET A 113 -3.41 19.58 4.10
CA MET A 113 -4.83 19.95 3.93
C MET A 113 -5.56 20.15 5.27
N GLY A 114 -4.90 19.89 6.41
CA GLY A 114 -5.46 20.10 7.75
C GLY A 114 -6.15 18.88 8.37
N PHE A 115 -6.13 17.72 7.70
CA PHE A 115 -6.60 16.46 8.28
C PHE A 115 -5.54 15.85 9.21
N ASN A 116 -5.94 14.87 10.03
CA ASN A 116 -5.00 14.13 10.89
C ASN A 116 -4.74 12.69 10.41
N VAL A 117 -3.70 12.06 10.96
CA VAL A 117 -3.29 10.70 10.59
C VAL A 117 -4.38 9.66 10.85
N ASP A 118 -5.18 9.83 11.91
CA ASP A 118 -6.26 8.89 12.22
C ASP A 118 -7.39 8.96 11.17
N GLU A 119 -7.62 10.14 10.58
CA GLU A 119 -8.51 10.37 9.43
C GLU A 119 -7.90 9.92 8.10
N PHE A 120 -6.60 9.63 8.01
CA PHE A 120 -6.02 9.07 6.79
C PHE A 120 -6.35 7.58 6.62
N LEU A 121 -6.71 6.92 7.72
CA LEU A 121 -6.92 5.47 7.82
C LEU A 121 -8.40 5.08 7.91
N VAL A 122 -9.30 5.92 7.39
CA VAL A 122 -10.77 5.90 7.60
C VAL A 122 -11.38 4.49 7.44
N ASP A 123 -10.86 3.70 6.50
CA ASP A 123 -11.46 2.43 6.10
C ASP A 123 -10.90 1.20 6.82
N THR A 124 -9.98 1.36 7.78
CA THR A 124 -9.43 0.22 8.53
C THR A 124 -9.45 0.45 10.04
N PRO A 125 -10.36 -0.20 10.79
CA PRO A 125 -10.34 -0.14 12.24
C PRO A 125 -9.00 -0.65 12.79
N LYS A 126 -8.27 0.21 13.50
CA LYS A 126 -6.95 -0.06 14.12
C LYS A 126 -6.82 -1.44 14.74
N ALA A 127 -7.79 -1.82 15.58
CA ALA A 127 -7.76 -3.08 16.30
C ALA A 127 -7.85 -4.28 15.36
N TYR A 128 -8.62 -4.16 14.28
CA TYR A 128 -8.73 -5.21 13.27
C TYR A 128 -7.40 -5.39 12.54
N PHE A 129 -6.73 -4.29 12.18
CA PHE A 129 -5.49 -4.33 11.41
C PHE A 129 -4.25 -4.72 12.23
N ILE A 130 -4.09 -4.19 13.44
CA ILE A 130 -2.97 -4.58 14.31
C ILE A 130 -3.11 -6.05 14.70
N ASN A 131 -4.32 -6.49 15.05
CA ASN A 131 -4.55 -7.90 15.38
C ASN A 131 -4.38 -8.79 14.14
N SER A 132 -4.78 -8.35 12.94
CA SER A 132 -4.57 -9.13 11.72
C SER A 132 -3.07 -9.27 11.40
N ILE A 133 -2.29 -8.20 11.49
CA ILE A 133 -0.83 -8.25 11.28
C ILE A 133 -0.16 -9.17 12.29
N LEU A 134 -0.42 -8.98 13.59
CA LEU A 134 0.21 -9.81 14.63
C LEU A 134 -0.19 -11.28 14.48
N LEU A 135 -1.45 -11.57 14.14
CA LEU A 135 -1.90 -12.92 13.88
C LEU A 135 -1.26 -13.52 12.62
N SER A 136 -1.10 -12.74 11.55
CA SER A 136 -0.38 -13.14 10.34
C SER A 136 1.06 -13.48 10.64
N ILE A 137 1.78 -12.66 11.41
CA ILE A 137 3.16 -12.95 11.84
C ILE A 137 3.23 -14.28 12.59
N VAL A 138 2.35 -14.49 13.58
CA VAL A 138 2.33 -15.74 14.34
C VAL A 138 2.06 -16.94 13.44
N ARG A 139 1.07 -16.84 12.54
CA ARG A 139 0.76 -17.90 11.57
C ARG A 139 1.95 -18.20 10.65
N LEU A 140 2.60 -17.16 10.15
CA LEU A 140 3.75 -17.26 9.26
C LEU A 140 4.93 -17.93 9.97
N GLN A 141 5.26 -17.51 11.20
CA GLN A 141 6.32 -18.14 12.00
C GLN A 141 6.03 -19.62 12.28
N LEU A 142 4.78 -19.98 12.56
CA LEU A 142 4.39 -21.37 12.78
C LEU A 142 4.48 -22.20 11.49
N ALA A 143 4.00 -21.66 10.36
CA ALA A 143 4.08 -22.34 9.06
C ALA A 143 5.54 -22.54 8.61
N HIS A 144 6.39 -21.53 8.82
CA HIS A 144 7.82 -21.58 8.55
C HIS A 144 8.51 -22.64 9.39
N LYS A 145 8.33 -22.60 10.73
CA LYS A 145 8.91 -23.59 11.66
C LYS A 145 8.44 -25.02 11.40
N ALA A 146 7.22 -25.19 10.88
CA ALA A 146 6.69 -26.48 10.49
C ALA A 146 7.17 -26.96 9.11
N GLY A 147 7.88 -26.13 8.33
CA GLY A 147 8.36 -26.49 6.99
C GLY A 147 7.25 -26.65 5.95
N ILE A 148 6.09 -26.03 6.17
CA ILE A 148 4.89 -26.16 5.30
C ILE A 148 4.59 -24.90 4.49
N ALA A 149 5.37 -23.83 4.69
CA ALA A 149 5.17 -22.57 3.98
C ALA A 149 5.65 -22.68 2.52
N ASN A 150 4.82 -22.23 1.58
CA ASN A 150 5.25 -22.04 0.19
C ASN A 150 6.17 -20.81 0.12
N LEU A 151 7.38 -20.95 -0.42
CA LEU A 151 8.38 -19.88 -0.47
C LEU A 151 7.85 -18.58 -1.08
N CYS A 152 7.14 -18.65 -2.21
CA CYS A 152 6.62 -17.46 -2.89
C CYS A 152 5.48 -16.80 -2.08
N GLU A 153 4.59 -17.60 -1.49
CA GLU A 153 3.51 -17.08 -0.65
C GLU A 153 4.07 -16.44 0.62
N GLU A 154 4.99 -17.12 1.30
CA GLU A 154 5.68 -16.61 2.48
C GLU A 154 6.41 -15.30 2.16
N THR A 155 7.15 -15.25 1.06
CA THR A 155 7.88 -14.03 0.65
C THR A 155 6.92 -12.87 0.35
N ARG A 156 5.81 -13.11 -0.36
CA ARG A 156 4.79 -12.08 -0.61
C ARG A 156 4.17 -11.57 0.70
N GLU A 157 3.83 -12.48 1.61
CA GLU A 157 3.25 -12.11 2.90
C GLU A 157 4.24 -11.29 3.75
N ILE A 158 5.52 -11.68 3.80
CA ILE A 158 6.59 -10.89 4.45
C ILE A 158 6.63 -9.48 3.89
N ILE A 159 6.65 -9.32 2.56
CA ILE A 159 6.72 -8.00 1.92
C ILE A 159 5.53 -7.13 2.32
N GLN A 160 4.31 -7.68 2.31
CA GLN A 160 3.10 -6.95 2.70
C GLN A 160 3.13 -6.53 4.18
N LEU A 161 3.60 -7.41 5.07
CA LEU A 161 3.73 -7.12 6.50
C LEU A 161 4.77 -6.03 6.75
N VAL A 162 5.92 -6.06 6.05
CA VAL A 162 6.93 -5.00 6.13
C VAL A 162 6.40 -3.67 5.60
N ALA A 163 5.69 -3.67 4.47
CA ALA A 163 5.08 -2.46 3.92
C ALA A 163 4.11 -1.80 4.92
N GLY A 164 3.23 -2.60 5.54
CA GLY A 164 2.32 -2.11 6.57
C GLY A 164 3.05 -1.61 7.82
N ALA A 165 4.10 -2.30 8.27
CA ALA A 165 4.92 -1.88 9.42
C ALA A 165 5.58 -0.51 9.17
N LYS A 166 6.22 -0.36 8.01
CA LYS A 166 6.90 0.87 7.61
C LYS A 166 5.93 2.04 7.50
N LEU A 167 4.75 1.78 6.95
CA LEU A 167 3.71 2.79 6.81
C LEU A 167 3.20 3.28 8.19
N PHE A 168 3.02 2.38 9.15
CA PHE A 168 2.68 2.78 10.53
C PHE A 168 3.79 3.49 11.27
N GLY A 169 5.05 3.08 11.05
CA GLY A 169 6.21 3.80 11.55
C GLY A 169 6.20 5.25 11.07
N LEU A 170 5.94 5.44 9.76
CA LEU A 170 5.80 6.76 9.15
C LEU A 170 4.66 7.57 9.80
N TYR A 171 3.47 6.99 9.94
CA TYR A 171 2.34 7.66 10.58
C TYR A 171 2.64 8.11 12.02
N LYS A 172 3.30 7.24 12.81
CA LYS A 172 3.72 7.58 14.17
C LYS A 172 4.76 8.70 14.21
N ALA A 173 5.66 8.75 13.22
CA ALA A 173 6.65 9.81 13.10
C ALA A 173 6.00 11.15 12.71
N LYS A 174 5.00 11.13 11.81
CA LYS A 174 4.28 12.33 11.35
C LYS A 174 3.32 12.89 12.40
N ASP A 175 2.66 12.02 13.17
CA ASP A 175 1.82 12.40 14.30
C ASP A 175 2.12 11.50 15.51
N PRO A 176 2.97 11.95 16.46
CA PRO A 176 3.26 11.19 17.67
C PRO A 176 2.04 10.91 18.55
N THR A 177 0.94 11.66 18.39
CA THR A 177 -0.29 11.48 19.16
C THR A 177 -1.28 10.54 18.49
N THR A 178 -1.02 10.14 17.23
CA THR A 178 -1.87 9.19 16.50
C THR A 178 -2.12 7.96 17.35
N LYS A 179 -3.39 7.57 17.38
CA LYS A 179 -3.78 6.30 17.98
C LYS A 179 -3.37 5.16 17.06
N ASN A 180 -3.12 5.39 15.78
CA ASN A 180 -2.92 4.36 14.76
C ASN A 180 -1.45 4.03 14.45
N GLY A 181 -0.51 4.31 15.36
CA GLY A 181 0.90 3.96 15.20
C GLY A 181 1.27 2.62 15.85
N LEU A 182 2.09 1.83 15.16
CA LEU A 182 2.81 0.68 15.71
C LEU A 182 4.30 0.90 15.44
N HIS A 183 5.15 0.64 16.44
CA HIS A 183 6.59 0.66 16.21
C HIS A 183 6.96 -0.52 15.31
N GLU A 184 7.65 -0.25 14.20
CA GLU A 184 7.94 -1.25 13.16
C GLU A 184 8.66 -2.49 13.71
N ASP A 185 9.51 -2.34 14.73
CA ASP A 185 10.19 -3.44 15.43
C ASP A 185 9.26 -4.56 15.90
N ALA A 186 8.01 -4.24 16.26
CA ALA A 186 7.03 -5.26 16.67
C ALA A 186 6.70 -6.25 15.55
N ILE A 187 6.97 -5.87 14.29
CA ILE A 187 6.78 -6.69 13.10
C ILE A 187 8.12 -7.16 12.55
N LEU A 188 9.11 -6.25 12.41
CA LEU A 188 10.38 -6.58 11.78
C LEU A 188 11.21 -7.58 12.58
N ILE A 189 11.20 -7.53 13.92
CA ILE A 189 11.98 -8.46 14.75
C ILE A 189 11.50 -9.92 14.56
N PRO A 190 10.20 -10.24 14.71
CA PRO A 190 9.70 -11.59 14.43
C PRO A 190 9.98 -12.09 13.01
N LEU A 191 9.90 -11.21 12.00
CA LEU A 191 10.14 -11.59 10.60
C LEU A 191 11.63 -11.84 10.30
N LYS A 192 12.56 -11.19 11.02
CA LYS A 192 14.00 -11.47 10.92
C LYS A 192 14.35 -12.90 11.34
N GLU A 193 13.55 -13.52 12.21
CA GLU A 193 13.72 -14.93 12.58
C GLU A 193 13.38 -15.89 11.43
N ILE A 194 12.59 -15.44 10.45
CA ILE A 194 12.20 -16.21 9.26
C ILE A 194 13.24 -16.02 8.16
N ASN A 195 13.52 -14.76 7.80
CA ASN A 195 14.47 -14.45 6.74
C ASN A 195 15.13 -13.07 6.98
N SER A 196 16.22 -13.04 7.74
CA SER A 196 16.93 -11.79 8.07
C SER A 196 17.40 -11.02 6.84
N THR A 197 17.92 -11.72 5.83
CA THR A 197 18.47 -11.09 4.61
C THR A 197 17.38 -10.40 3.80
N LEU A 198 16.22 -11.03 3.65
CA LEU A 198 15.05 -10.41 3.01
C LEU A 198 14.61 -9.16 3.79
N ILE A 199 14.53 -9.24 5.12
CA ILE A 199 14.10 -8.09 5.93
C ILE A 199 15.07 -6.92 5.82
N GLU A 200 16.39 -7.16 5.83
CA GLU A 200 17.39 -6.10 5.63
C GLU A 200 17.23 -5.41 4.27
N LYS A 201 17.06 -6.19 3.19
CA LYS A 201 16.84 -5.65 1.84
C LYS A 201 15.54 -4.85 1.73
N LEU A 202 14.47 -5.31 2.39
CA LEU A 202 13.20 -4.58 2.41
C LEU A 202 13.30 -3.30 3.25
N ASP A 203 14.00 -3.34 4.37
CA ASP A 203 14.23 -2.17 5.23
C ASP A 203 14.92 -1.05 4.44
N GLU A 204 16.02 -1.38 3.76
CA GLU A 204 16.74 -0.46 2.86
C GLU A 204 15.81 0.08 1.76
N LEU A 205 15.05 -0.78 1.09
CA LEU A 205 14.15 -0.39 0.00
C LEU A 205 13.06 0.59 0.46
N PHE A 206 12.44 0.35 1.62
CA PHE A 206 11.38 1.21 2.15
C PHE A 206 11.93 2.51 2.75
N ASN A 207 13.11 2.50 3.35
CA ASN A 207 13.76 3.72 3.81
C ASN A 207 14.09 4.63 2.61
N ASP A 208 14.69 4.06 1.56
CA ASP A 208 14.94 4.78 0.30
C ASP A 208 13.64 5.30 -0.33
N TRP A 209 12.58 4.48 -0.35
CA TRP A 209 11.29 4.92 -0.85
C TRP A 209 10.76 6.10 -0.04
N THR A 210 10.86 6.06 1.28
CA THR A 210 10.38 7.13 2.16
C THR A 210 11.11 8.45 1.89
N GLU A 211 12.44 8.41 1.72
CA GLU A 211 13.27 9.60 1.50
C GLU A 211 13.25 10.13 0.06
N ALA A 212 12.93 9.27 -0.92
CA ALA A 212 13.00 9.66 -2.32
C ALA A 212 11.94 10.70 -2.71
N ASN A 213 12.37 11.82 -3.29
CA ASN A 213 11.48 12.83 -3.87
C ASN A 213 11.04 12.43 -5.30
N THR A 214 10.37 11.30 -5.42
CA THR A 214 9.87 10.75 -6.69
C THR A 214 8.56 10.01 -6.50
N VAL A 215 7.77 9.94 -7.57
CA VAL A 215 6.56 9.10 -7.68
C VAL A 215 6.77 7.89 -8.59
N ASN A 216 8.01 7.62 -9.03
CA ASN A 216 8.34 6.49 -9.89
C ASN A 216 8.29 5.16 -9.12
N ASN A 217 7.08 4.67 -8.86
CA ASN A 217 6.84 3.38 -8.23
C ASN A 217 7.33 2.21 -9.10
N LEU A 218 7.37 2.34 -10.44
CA LEU A 218 7.91 1.28 -11.30
C LEU A 218 9.38 0.96 -10.95
N GLU A 219 10.17 1.98 -10.61
CA GLU A 219 11.54 1.81 -10.12
C GLU A 219 11.59 1.09 -8.76
N PHE A 220 10.65 1.39 -7.85
CA PHE A 220 10.51 0.65 -6.59
C PHE A 220 10.30 -0.85 -6.85
N TYR A 221 9.39 -1.22 -7.75
CA TYR A 221 9.14 -2.63 -8.11
C TYR A 221 10.34 -3.27 -8.83
N ARG A 222 11.06 -2.52 -9.66
CA ARG A 222 12.29 -2.99 -10.29
C ARG A 222 13.34 -3.36 -9.24
N ARG A 223 13.56 -2.48 -8.26
CA ARG A 223 14.50 -2.70 -7.15
C ARG A 223 14.06 -3.85 -6.25
N LEU A 224 12.77 -3.96 -5.94
CA LEU A 224 12.23 -5.10 -5.20
C LEU A 224 12.50 -6.42 -5.92
N ASN A 225 12.15 -6.52 -7.20
CA ASN A 225 12.39 -7.73 -7.99
C ASN A 225 13.90 -8.08 -8.08
N PHE A 226 14.76 -7.06 -8.18
CA PHE A 226 16.21 -7.27 -8.17
C PHE A 226 16.70 -7.81 -6.82
N ALA A 227 16.28 -7.19 -5.71
CA ALA A 227 16.64 -7.65 -4.36
C ALA A 227 16.19 -9.10 -4.11
N LEU A 228 14.99 -9.48 -4.57
CA LEU A 228 14.50 -10.86 -4.49
C LEU A 228 15.40 -11.84 -5.25
N LYS A 229 15.84 -11.48 -6.46
CA LYS A 229 16.75 -12.30 -7.28
C LYS A 229 18.15 -12.41 -6.68
N GLU A 230 18.67 -11.33 -6.09
CA GLU A 230 19.98 -11.35 -5.41
C GLU A 230 20.03 -12.36 -4.27
N ILE A 231 18.94 -12.52 -3.54
CA ILE A 231 18.85 -13.45 -2.40
C ILE A 231 18.32 -14.84 -2.81
N GLY A 232 18.18 -15.09 -4.12
CA GLY A 232 17.81 -16.40 -4.65
C GLY A 232 16.32 -16.75 -4.60
N ILE A 233 15.42 -15.78 -4.39
CA ILE A 233 13.98 -16.01 -4.52
C ILE A 233 13.65 -16.19 -6.02
N PRO A 234 13.04 -17.32 -6.42
CA PRO A 234 12.73 -17.60 -7.81
C PRO A 234 11.48 -16.83 -8.28
N ASN A 235 11.05 -17.01 -9.53
CA ASN A 235 9.74 -16.53 -9.96
C ASN A 235 8.61 -17.48 -9.47
N ALA A 236 7.35 -17.08 -9.61
CA ALA A 236 6.23 -17.89 -9.14
C ALA A 236 6.07 -19.22 -9.89
N ALA A 237 6.43 -19.28 -11.18
CA ALA A 237 6.39 -20.54 -11.94
C ALA A 237 7.37 -21.58 -11.38
N ASP A 238 8.52 -21.12 -10.87
CA ASP A 238 9.58 -21.95 -10.29
C ASP A 238 9.33 -22.30 -8.80
N CYS A 239 8.38 -21.64 -8.14
CA CYS A 239 7.97 -21.94 -6.77
C CYS A 239 7.11 -23.21 -6.63
N ALA A 240 6.60 -23.76 -7.73
CA ALA A 240 5.89 -25.04 -7.74
C ALA A 240 6.89 -26.20 -7.57
N GLY A 241 7.29 -26.49 -6.32
CA GLY A 241 8.08 -27.69 -6.00
C GLY A 241 9.26 -27.50 -5.04
N ILE A 242 9.53 -26.28 -4.56
CA ILE A 242 10.60 -26.03 -3.58
C ILE A 242 10.00 -26.07 -2.17
N ILE A 243 10.14 -27.22 -1.49
CA ILE A 243 9.94 -27.36 -0.04
C ILE A 243 11.34 -27.27 0.57
N PHE A 244 11.56 -26.38 1.55
CA PHE A 244 12.87 -26.26 2.21
C PHE A 244 13.27 -27.60 2.84
N PRO A 245 14.47 -28.12 2.56
CA PRO A 245 15.04 -29.16 3.40
C PRO A 245 15.44 -28.54 4.74
N ILE A 246 15.07 -29.22 5.82
CA ILE A 246 15.44 -28.92 7.22
C ILE A 246 16.96 -28.87 7.35
#